data_AF-A0A949I6E9-F1
#
_entry.id   AF-A0A949I6E9-F1
#
_cell.length_a   1.000
_cell.length_b   1.000
_cell.length_c   1.000
_cell.angle_alpha   90.00
_cell.angle_beta   90.00
_cell.angle_gamma   90.00
#
_symmetry.space_group_name_H-M   'P 1'
#
loop_
_entity.id
_entity.type
_entity.pdbx_description
1 polymer ?
#
loop_
_entity_poly.entity_id
_entity_poly.type
_entity_poly.pdbx_seq_one_letter_code
_entity_poly.pdbx_strand_id
1 'polypeptide(L)'
;MPQLKDFRVRKSLHLADIDADATPFGRGAEDSQRRRLDRLAVELDHHQDVLHAEGKRRLLLVLQGMDTSGKDGTVRWVFGRTSPLGVRVTAFKVPTEEESARDFLWRCHAAV
;
A
#
# COMPACT_ATOMS: atom_id res chain seq x y z
N MET A 1 19.57 -11.94 -7.07
CA MET A 1 18.14 -11.63 -7.33
C MET A 1 17.75 -10.45 -6.45
N PRO A 2 16.88 -9.55 -6.95
CA PRO A 2 16.44 -8.39 -6.16
C PRO A 2 15.71 -8.85 -4.90
N GLN A 3 15.92 -8.12 -3.81
CA GLN A 3 15.33 -8.39 -2.51
C GLN A 3 14.43 -7.22 -2.11
N LEU A 4 13.33 -7.49 -1.38
CA LEU A 4 12.43 -6.42 -0.91
C LEU A 4 13.16 -5.36 -0.07
N LYS A 5 14.22 -5.75 0.64
CA LYS A 5 15.06 -4.84 1.44
C LYS A 5 15.77 -3.77 0.61
N ASP A 6 15.92 -4.00 -0.70
CA ASP A 6 16.57 -3.07 -1.63
C ASP A 6 15.71 -1.82 -1.87
N PHE A 7 14.38 -1.91 -1.62
CA PHE A 7 13.42 -0.80 -1.73
C PHE A 7 13.24 -0.02 -0.42
N ARG A 8 13.91 -0.43 0.66
CA ARG A 8 13.85 0.28 1.93
C ARG A 8 14.73 1.53 1.86
N VAL A 9 14.10 2.70 1.98
CA VAL A 9 14.80 3.99 1.99
C VAL A 9 15.84 4.04 3.12
N ARG A 10 17.05 4.48 2.78
CA ARG A 10 18.18 4.72 3.70
C ARG A 10 18.62 6.19 3.60
N LYS A 11 19.37 6.68 4.58
CA LYS A 11 19.86 8.08 4.61
C LYS A 11 20.64 8.51 3.36
N SER A 12 21.28 7.57 2.67
CA SER A 12 22.10 7.82 1.47
C SER A 12 21.32 7.70 0.15
N LEU A 13 20.02 7.44 0.18
CA LEU A 13 19.22 7.28 -1.03
C LEU A 13 18.87 8.65 -1.62
N HIS A 14 19.16 8.87 -2.90
CA HIS A 14 18.65 9.99 -3.67
C HIS A 14 17.58 9.50 -4.65
N LEU A 15 16.43 10.19 -4.69
CA LEU A 15 15.30 9.77 -5.54
C LEU A 15 15.64 9.80 -7.03
N ALA A 16 16.54 10.71 -7.44
CA ALA A 16 17.01 10.84 -8.82
C ALA A 16 17.78 9.61 -9.33
N ASP A 17 18.33 8.79 -8.42
CA ASP A 17 19.07 7.59 -8.77
C ASP A 17 18.17 6.36 -8.96
N ILE A 18 16.85 6.51 -8.77
CA ILE A 18 15.88 5.42 -8.88
C ILE A 18 15.23 5.46 -10.25
N ASP A 19 15.48 4.44 -11.05
CA ASP A 19 14.80 4.22 -12.32
C ASP A 19 13.33 3.80 -12.10
N ALA A 20 12.40 4.62 -12.58
CA ALA A 20 10.96 4.38 -12.47
C ALA A 20 10.47 3.27 -13.43
N ASP A 21 11.21 2.97 -14.50
CA ASP A 21 10.88 1.92 -15.47
C ASP A 21 11.44 0.55 -15.06
N ALA A 22 12.23 0.49 -13.99
CA ALA A 22 12.82 -0.74 -13.50
C ALA A 22 11.73 -1.75 -13.10
N THR A 23 11.82 -2.97 -13.62
CA THR A 23 10.91 -4.10 -13.32
C THR A 23 11.61 -5.28 -12.64
N PRO A 24 12.30 -5.07 -11.50
CA PRO A 24 13.17 -6.07 -10.88
C PRO A 24 12.47 -7.39 -10.52
N PHE A 25 11.17 -7.34 -10.20
CA PHE A 25 10.35 -8.52 -9.93
C PHE A 25 9.49 -8.99 -11.12
N GLY A 26 9.48 -8.24 -12.23
CA GLY A 26 8.79 -8.56 -13.46
C GLY A 26 9.61 -9.54 -14.30
N ARG A 27 9.43 -10.84 -14.06
CA ARG A 27 10.08 -11.90 -14.85
C ARG A 27 9.04 -12.79 -15.50
N GLY A 28 9.32 -13.22 -16.74
CA GLY A 28 8.43 -14.09 -17.50
C GLY A 28 7.24 -13.36 -18.12
N ALA A 29 6.36 -14.13 -18.77
CA ALA A 29 5.19 -13.60 -19.45
C ALA A 29 4.21 -12.92 -18.48
N GLU A 30 3.49 -11.91 -18.94
CA GLU A 30 2.53 -11.13 -18.14
C GLU A 30 1.54 -12.02 -17.37
N ASP A 31 0.97 -13.04 -18.03
CA ASP A 31 0.05 -13.98 -17.40
C ASP A 31 0.65 -14.72 -16.20
N SER A 32 1.94 -15.05 -16.27
CA SER A 32 2.63 -15.71 -15.15
C SER A 32 2.81 -14.77 -13.97
N GLN A 33 3.03 -13.49 -14.23
CA GLN A 33 3.13 -12.44 -13.22
C GLN A 33 1.77 -12.18 -12.58
N ARG A 34 0.69 -12.10 -13.39
CA ARG A 34 -0.69 -11.95 -12.90
C ARG A 34 -1.10 -13.10 -11.99
N ARG A 35 -0.83 -14.35 -12.39
CA ARG A 35 -1.07 -15.53 -11.53
C ARG A 35 -0.28 -15.48 -10.23
N ARG A 36 0.96 -14.97 -10.26
CA ARG A 36 1.77 -14.79 -9.04
C ARG A 36 1.16 -13.74 -8.11
N LEU A 37 0.72 -12.61 -8.65
CA LEU A 37 0.07 -11.56 -7.87
C LEU A 37 -1.24 -12.04 -7.24
N ASP A 38 -2.04 -12.81 -7.96
CA ASP A 38 -3.29 -13.38 -7.43
C ASP A 38 -3.04 -14.32 -6.24
N ARG A 39 -2.01 -15.18 -6.32
CA ARG A 39 -1.59 -16.02 -5.19
C ARG A 39 -1.19 -15.20 -3.97
N LEU A 40 -0.41 -14.14 -4.17
CA LEU A 40 -0.01 -13.24 -3.08
C LEU A 40 -1.21 -12.52 -2.46
N ALA A 41 -2.20 -12.14 -3.27
CA ALA A 41 -3.43 -11.51 -2.77
C ALA A 41 -4.25 -12.47 -1.88
N VAL A 42 -4.31 -13.76 -2.24
CA VAL A 42 -4.95 -14.80 -1.42
C VAL A 42 -4.17 -15.03 -0.12
N GLU A 43 -2.84 -15.08 -0.16
CA GLU A 43 -2.01 -15.19 1.05
C GLU A 43 -2.18 -13.97 1.98
N LEU A 44 -2.28 -12.77 1.39
CA LEU A 44 -2.53 -11.53 2.12
C LEU A 44 -3.88 -11.55 2.84
N ASP A 45 -4.94 -12.03 2.19
CA ASP A 45 -6.27 -12.19 2.78
C ASP A 45 -6.22 -13.12 4.00
N HIS A 46 -5.59 -14.30 3.86
CA HIS A 46 -5.41 -15.22 4.98
C HIS A 46 -4.67 -14.58 6.17
N HIS A 47 -3.59 -13.83 5.91
CA HIS A 47 -2.88 -13.14 6.97
C HIS A 47 -3.67 -11.99 7.59
N GLN A 48 -4.52 -11.32 6.81
CA GLN A 48 -5.41 -10.30 7.33
C GLN A 48 -6.46 -10.92 8.26
N ASP A 49 -7.01 -12.09 7.93
CA ASP A 49 -7.93 -12.83 8.81
C ASP A 49 -7.26 -13.21 10.13
N VAL A 50 -6.02 -13.71 10.08
CA VAL A 50 -5.24 -14.02 11.29
C VAL A 50 -5.00 -12.75 12.12
N LEU A 51 -4.63 -11.63 11.50
CA LEU A 51 -4.43 -10.35 12.18
C LEU A 51 -5.72 -9.84 12.83
N HIS A 52 -6.85 -9.99 12.15
CA HIS A 52 -8.16 -9.60 12.64
C HIS A 52 -8.59 -10.44 13.84
N ALA A 53 -8.48 -11.77 13.71
CA ALA A 53 -8.80 -12.73 14.77
C ALA A 53 -7.92 -12.56 16.01
N GLU A 54 -6.64 -12.19 15.83
CA GLU A 54 -5.75 -11.89 16.95
C GLU A 54 -6.23 -10.70 17.78
N GLY A 55 -6.73 -9.64 17.14
CA GLY A 55 -7.30 -8.47 17.81
C GLY A 55 -6.30 -7.61 18.62
N LYS A 56 -5.00 -7.88 18.54
CA LYS A 56 -3.95 -7.21 19.33
C LYS A 56 -3.11 -6.20 18.55
N ARG A 57 -2.88 -6.46 17.28
CA ARG A 57 -2.00 -5.66 16.42
C ARG A 57 -2.81 -5.00 15.31
N ARG A 58 -2.26 -3.92 14.76
CA ARG A 58 -2.82 -3.17 13.62
C ARG A 58 -1.72 -2.94 12.60
N LEU A 59 -2.10 -2.89 11.32
CA LEU A 59 -1.22 -2.56 10.22
C LEU A 59 -1.72 -1.28 9.55
N LEU A 60 -0.87 -0.25 9.47
CA LEU A 60 -1.14 0.97 8.73
C LEU A 60 -0.29 0.97 7.44
N LEU A 61 -0.95 0.97 6.29
CA LEU A 61 -0.30 1.14 4.99
C LEU A 61 -0.55 2.56 4.48
N VAL A 62 0.52 3.32 4.29
CA VAL A 62 0.46 4.68 3.72
C VAL A 62 0.91 4.62 2.26
N LEU A 63 0.04 5.02 1.34
CA LEU A 63 0.35 5.12 -0.08
C LEU A 63 0.48 6.60 -0.47
N GLN A 64 1.68 7.00 -0.90
CA GLN A 64 1.97 8.34 -1.40
C GLN A 64 2.58 8.23 -2.79
N GLY A 65 2.19 9.15 -3.67
CA GLY A 65 2.76 9.34 -4.99
C GLY A 65 2.06 10.50 -5.68
N MET A 66 2.60 10.93 -6.81
CA MET A 66 2.01 11.97 -7.66
C MET A 66 0.61 11.56 -8.14
N ASP A 67 -0.13 12.52 -8.69
CA ASP A 67 -1.33 12.19 -9.46
C ASP A 67 -0.97 11.20 -10.58
N THR A 68 -1.90 10.30 -10.89
CA THR A 68 -1.75 9.18 -11.83
C THR A 68 -0.66 8.15 -11.50
N SER A 69 0.00 8.22 -10.33
CA SER A 69 1.03 7.25 -9.92
C SER A 69 0.52 5.84 -9.58
N GLY A 70 -0.77 5.56 -9.77
CA GLY A 70 -1.35 4.22 -9.59
C GLY A 70 -1.83 3.85 -8.17
N LYS A 71 -1.84 4.78 -7.19
CA LYS A 71 -2.25 4.52 -5.79
C LYS A 71 -3.57 3.75 -5.68
N ASP A 72 -4.62 4.25 -6.34
CA ASP A 72 -5.95 3.65 -6.29
C ASP A 72 -5.98 2.26 -6.95
N GLY A 73 -5.21 2.09 -8.03
CA GLY A 73 -5.04 0.82 -8.72
C GLY A 73 -4.36 -0.21 -7.82
N THR A 74 -3.31 0.20 -7.09
CA THR A 74 -2.63 -0.66 -6.11
C THR A 74 -3.59 -1.13 -5.04
N VAL A 75 -4.40 -0.24 -4.44
CA VAL A 75 -5.39 -0.65 -3.42
C VAL A 75 -6.37 -1.68 -3.99
N ARG A 76 -6.94 -1.41 -5.17
CA ARG A 76 -7.93 -2.31 -5.80
C ARG A 76 -7.36 -3.68 -6.13
N TRP A 77 -6.14 -3.74 -6.67
CA TRP A 77 -5.54 -5.00 -7.10
C TRP A 77 -4.97 -5.81 -5.94
N VAL A 78 -4.23 -5.17 -5.02
CA VAL A 78 -3.55 -5.87 -3.92
C VAL A 78 -4.56 -6.40 -2.90
N PHE A 79 -5.57 -5.60 -2.55
CA PHE A 79 -6.60 -5.97 -1.58
C PHE A 79 -7.88 -6.48 -2.22
N GLY A 80 -7.88 -6.75 -3.54
CA GLY A 80 -9.08 -7.20 -4.27
C GLY A 80 -9.57 -8.59 -3.86
N ARG A 81 -8.73 -9.39 -3.20
CA ARG A 81 -9.11 -10.67 -2.58
C ARG A 81 -9.48 -10.55 -1.12
N THR A 82 -9.16 -9.43 -0.49
CA THR A 82 -9.35 -9.25 0.95
C THR A 82 -10.80 -8.95 1.29
N SER A 83 -11.30 -9.52 2.38
CA SER A 83 -12.63 -9.20 2.90
C SER A 83 -12.79 -7.69 3.15
N PRO A 84 -13.89 -7.05 2.68
CA PRO A 84 -14.16 -5.64 2.96
C PRO A 84 -14.26 -5.30 4.46
N LEU A 85 -14.55 -6.30 5.30
CA LEU A 85 -14.62 -6.13 6.75
C LEU A 85 -13.24 -6.00 7.40
N GLY A 86 -12.19 -6.42 6.70
CA GLY A 86 -10.83 -6.51 7.23
C GLY A 86 -9.93 -5.33 6.89
N VAL A 87 -10.34 -4.46 5.96
CA VAL A 87 -9.53 -3.34 5.47
C VAL A 87 -10.34 -2.05 5.48
N ARG A 88 -9.82 -1.02 6.16
CA ARG A 88 -10.37 0.35 6.09
C ARG A 88 -9.47 1.20 5.20
N VAL A 89 -10.06 1.82 4.20
CA VAL A 89 -9.37 2.74 3.28
C VAL A 89 -9.84 4.16 3.54
N THR A 90 -8.89 5.06 3.80
CA THR A 90 -9.15 6.49 3.97
C THR A 90 -8.39 7.27 2.91
N ALA A 91 -9.12 7.98 2.04
CA ALA A 91 -8.53 8.85 1.03
C ALA A 91 -8.54 10.30 1.51
N PHE A 92 -7.35 10.87 1.71
CA PHE A 92 -7.19 12.25 2.13
C PHE A 92 -7.21 13.20 0.94
N LYS A 93 -8.23 14.04 0.85
CA LYS A 93 -8.35 15.11 -0.14
C LYS A 93 -7.92 16.46 0.45
N VAL A 94 -8.19 17.54 -0.29
CA VAL A 94 -8.09 18.92 0.22
C VAL A 94 -8.82 18.99 1.57
N PRO A 95 -8.16 19.52 2.62
CA PRO A 95 -8.79 19.62 3.93
C PRO A 95 -10.06 20.45 3.91
N THR A 96 -11.06 20.05 4.70
CA THR A 96 -12.25 20.87 4.94
C THR A 96 -11.91 22.07 5.83
N GLU A 97 -12.85 23.01 5.98
CA GLU A 97 -12.68 24.15 6.90
C GLU A 97 -12.49 23.67 8.35
N GLU A 98 -13.24 22.66 8.79
CA GLU A 98 -13.09 22.08 10.13
C GLU A 98 -11.72 21.41 10.31
N GLU A 99 -11.27 20.63 9.32
CA GLU A 99 -9.94 20.00 9.36
C GLU A 99 -8.83 21.06 9.40
N SER A 100 -9.00 22.16 8.66
CA SER A 100 -8.02 23.25 8.58
C SER A 100 -7.96 24.11 9.84
N ALA A 101 -9.01 24.09 10.67
CA ALA A 101 -9.06 24.80 11.95
C ALA A 101 -8.29 24.08 13.08
N ARG A 102 -7.70 22.92 12.81
CA ARG A 102 -6.99 22.08 13.77
C ARG A 102 -5.55 21.82 13.30
N ASP A 103 -4.76 21.11 14.10
CA ASP A 103 -3.44 20.67 13.67
C ASP A 103 -3.53 19.65 12.52
N PHE A 104 -2.52 19.61 11.66
CA PHE A 104 -2.55 18.80 10.43
C PHE A 104 -2.62 17.28 10.68
N LEU A 105 -2.27 16.81 11.88
CA LEU A 105 -2.33 15.39 12.24
C LEU A 105 -3.71 14.97 12.75
N TRP A 106 -4.53 15.91 13.21
CA TRP A 106 -5.85 15.64 13.77
C TRP A 106 -6.69 14.72 12.87
N ARG A 107 -6.82 15.06 11.57
CA ARG A 107 -7.62 14.27 10.63
C ARG A 107 -7.05 12.87 10.37
N CYS A 108 -5.73 12.73 10.45
CA CYS A 108 -5.05 11.45 10.27
C CYS A 108 -5.31 10.55 11.48
N HIS A 109 -5.19 11.09 12.70
CA HIS A 109 -5.47 10.37 13.93
C HIS A 109 -6.95 9.97 14.07
N ALA A 110 -7.88 10.81 13.61
CA ALA A 110 -9.31 10.46 13.61
C ALA A 110 -9.65 9.28 12.69
N ALA A 111 -8.82 9.01 11.67
CA ALA A 111 -9.05 7.98 10.66
C ALA A 111 -8.38 6.62 10.98
N VAL A 112 -7.53 6.53 12.01
CA VAL A 112 -6.75 5.32 12.36
C VAL A 112 -7.21 4.68 13.65
#